data_AF-A0A0W8FAJ8-F1
#
_entry.id   AF-A0A0W8FAJ8-F1
#
_cell.length_a   1.000
_cell.length_b   1.000
_cell.length_c   1.000
_cell.angle_alpha   90.00
_cell.angle_beta   90.00
_cell.angle_gamma   90.00
#
_symmetry.space_group_name_H-M   'P 1'
#
loop_
_entity.id
_entity.type
_entity.pdbx_description
1 polymer ?
#
loop_
_entity_poly.entity_id
_entity_poly.type
_entity_poly.pdbx_seq_one_letter_code
_entity_poly.pdbx_strand_id
1 'polypeptide(L)' 'MSEGARDALAEVLESYGLEVAREAAGWANHAKRKTVKAEDIREAVKRVKPPAVLER' A
#
# COMPACT_ATOMS: atom_id res chain seq x y z
N MET A 1 -13.18 21.07 -0.42
CA MET A 1 -12.89 19.85 0.35
C MET A 1 -13.11 20.18 1.82
N SER A 2 -14.03 19.49 2.50
CA SER A 2 -14.16 19.59 3.96
C SER A 2 -12.96 18.95 4.65
N GLU A 3 -12.75 19.25 5.92
CA GLU A 3 -11.69 18.65 6.74
C GLU A 3 -11.87 17.12 6.82
N GLY A 4 -13.05 16.65 7.22
CA GLY A 4 -13.32 15.21 7.29
C GLY A 4 -13.18 14.45 5.95
N ALA A 5 -13.42 15.10 4.81
CA ALA A 5 -13.17 14.48 3.51
C ALA A 5 -11.67 14.30 3.20
N ARG A 6 -10.83 15.21 3.71
CA ARG A 6 -9.37 15.09 3.58
C ARG A 6 -8.84 13.98 4.48
N ASP A 7 -9.34 13.91 5.71
CA ASP A 7 -8.90 12.90 6.69
C ASP A 7 -9.29 11.49 6.23
N ALA A 8 -10.52 11.31 5.76
CA ALA A 8 -10.96 10.02 5.21
C ALA A 8 -10.11 9.59 3.99
N LEU A 9 -9.75 10.53 3.11
CA LEU A 9 -8.86 10.23 1.98
C LEU A 9 -7.45 9.86 2.46
N ALA A 10 -6.91 10.56 3.45
CA ALA A 10 -5.60 10.26 4.03
C ALA A 10 -5.58 8.84 4.64
N GLU A 11 -6.60 8.47 5.42
CA GLU A 11 -6.71 7.16 6.05
C GLU A 11 -6.69 6.02 5.01
N VAL A 12 -7.45 6.16 3.93
CA VAL A 12 -7.48 5.17 2.84
C VAL A 12 -6.13 5.03 2.15
N LEU A 13 -5.48 6.16 1.84
CA LEU A 13 -4.17 6.17 1.18
C LEU A 13 -3.07 5.59 2.07
N GLU A 14 -3.07 5.92 3.37
CA GLU A 14 -2.11 5.40 4.34
C GLU A 14 -2.28 3.89 4.53
N SER A 15 -3.52 3.43 4.71
CA SER A 15 -3.82 2.01 4.86
C SER A 15 -3.35 1.21 3.65
N TYR A 16 -3.71 1.65 2.44
CA TYR A 16 -3.27 1.00 1.20
C TYR A 16 -1.74 1.04 1.05
N GLY A 17 -1.12 2.18 1.32
CA GLY A 17 0.32 2.35 1.25
C GLY A 17 1.08 1.38 2.16
N LEU A 18 0.57 1.16 3.38
CA LEU A 18 1.15 0.21 4.34
C LEU A 18 1.05 -1.24 3.87
N GLU A 19 -0.06 -1.63 3.23
CA GLU A 19 -0.21 -2.98 2.67
C GLU A 19 0.71 -3.20 1.47
N VAL A 20 0.79 -2.24 0.55
CA VAL A 20 1.73 -2.28 -0.59
C VAL A 20 3.17 -2.37 -0.10
N ALA A 21 3.54 -1.60 0.93
CA ALA A 21 4.89 -1.63 1.50
C ALA A 21 5.24 -2.99 2.12
N ARG A 22 4.29 -3.63 2.83
CA ARG A 22 4.47 -4.98 3.40
C ARG A 22 4.69 -6.03 2.32
N GLU A 23 3.85 -6.04 1.27
CA GLU A 23 4.01 -6.99 0.16
C GLU A 23 5.34 -6.75 -0.59
N ALA A 24 5.70 -5.49 -0.86
CA ALA A 24 6.96 -5.13 -1.52
C ALA A 24 8.20 -5.55 -0.72
N ALA A 25 8.15 -5.47 0.61
CA ALA A 25 9.22 -6.00 1.46
C ALA A 25 9.40 -7.52 1.29
N GLY A 26 8.30 -8.25 1.08
CA GLY A 26 8.32 -9.67 0.74
C GLY A 26 9.06 -9.96 -0.57
N TRP A 27 8.79 -9.19 -1.62
CA TRP A 27 9.48 -9.29 -2.91
C TRP A 27 10.98 -9.00 -2.81
N ALA A 28 11.36 -7.94 -2.09
CA ALA A 28 12.76 -7.63 -1.84
C ALA A 28 13.48 -8.75 -1.09
N ASN A 29 12.83 -9.31 -0.05
CA ASN A 29 13.37 -10.41 0.73
C ASN A 29 13.52 -11.70 -0.10
N HIS A 30 12.55 -12.03 -0.94
CA HIS A 30 12.64 -13.17 -1.87
C HIS A 30 13.85 -13.04 -2.81
N ALA A 31 14.14 -11.83 -3.27
CA ALA A 31 15.32 -11.50 -4.07
C ALA A 31 16.63 -11.35 -3.25
N LYS A 32 16.64 -11.70 -1.95
CA LYS A 32 17.77 -11.56 -1.01
C LYS A 32 18.30 -10.12 -0.87
N ARG A 33 17.44 -9.12 -1.09
CA ARG A 33 17.74 -7.70 -0.90
C ARG A 33 17.18 -7.21 0.43
N LYS A 34 17.89 -6.27 1.07
CA LYS A 34 17.42 -5.57 2.29
C LYS A 34 16.69 -4.26 2.00
N THR A 35 16.85 -3.73 0.79
CA THR A 35 16.24 -2.46 0.37
C THR A 35 15.16 -2.75 -0.67
N VAL A 36 13.95 -2.24 -0.40
CA VAL A 36 12.83 -2.25 -1.34
C VAL A 36 13.16 -1.33 -2.52
N LYS A 37 12.93 -1.82 -3.73
CA LYS A 37 13.12 -1.11 -5.00
C LYS A 37 11.78 -0.80 -5.66
N ALA A 38 11.80 0.08 -6.65
CA ALA A 38 10.61 0.43 -7.41
C ALA A 38 9.95 -0.76 -8.10
N GLU A 39 10.72 -1.77 -8.53
CA GLU A 39 10.19 -3.02 -9.10
C GLU A 39 9.32 -3.80 -8.10
N ASP A 40 9.74 -3.87 -6.83
CA ASP A 40 8.98 -4.56 -5.77
C ASP A 40 7.63 -3.88 -5.53
N ILE A 41 7.61 -2.55 -5.55
CA ILE A 41 6.37 -1.76 -5.44
C ILE A 41 5.44 -2.06 -6.62
N ARG A 42 5.99 -2.09 -7.85
CA ARG A 42 5.20 -2.38 -9.06
C ARG A 42 4.61 -3.78 -9.05
N GLU A 43 5.30 -4.78 -8.49
CA GLU A 43 4.73 -6.11 -8.32
C GLU A 43 3.71 -6.16 -7.18
N ALA A 44 3.98 -5.50 -6.06
CA ALA A 44 3.07 -5.43 -4.92
C ALA A 44 1.70 -4.83 -5.30
N VAL A 45 1.66 -3.71 -6.04
CA VAL A 45 0.39 -3.06 -6.43
C VAL A 45 -0.47 -3.93 -7.38
N LYS A 46 0.12 -4.90 -8.08
CA LYS A 46 -0.66 -5.85 -8.90
C LYS A 46 -1.43 -6.84 -8.03
N ARG A 47 -0.92 -7.14 -6.83
CA ARG A 47 -1.50 -8.09 -5.87
C ARG A 47 -2.38 -7.43 -4.83
N VAL A 48 -1.91 -6.36 -4.20
CA VAL A 48 -2.62 -5.66 -3.13
C VAL A 48 -3.73 -4.80 -3.74
N LYS A 49 -4.96 -5.02 -3.30
CA LYS A 49 -6.11 -4.21 -3.70
C LYS A 49 -6.30 -3.05 -2.72
N PRO A 50 -6.73 -1.86 -3.19
CA PRO A 50 -7.17 -0.81 -2.30
C PRO A 50 -8.20 -1.34 -1.31
N PRO A 51 -8.19 -0.88 -0.05
CA PRO A 51 -9.15 -1.31 0.93
C PRO A 51 -10.56 -1.06 0.38
N ALA A 52 -11.40 -2.09 0.43
CA ALA A 52 -12.81 -1.90 0.15
C ALA A 52 -13.33 -0.96 1.24
N VAL A 53 -13.95 0.16 0.83
CA VAL A 53 -14.71 0.99 1.77
C VAL A 53 -15.83 0.09 2.28
N LEU A 54 -15.65 -0.45 3.48
CA LEU A 54 -16.71 -1.17 4.17
C LEU A 54 -17.67 -0.09 4.68
N GLU A 55 -18.57 0.37 3.79
CA GLU A 55 -19.81 0.99 4.24
C GLU A 55 -20.52 -0.07 5.10
N ARG A 56 -20.51 0.17 6.41
CA ARG A 56 -21.38 -0.52 7.38
C ARG A 56 -22.55 0.39 7.69
#